data_AF-A0A7Y4RQZ4-F1
#
_entry.id   AF-A0A7Y4RQZ4-F1
#
_cell.length_a   1.000
_cell.length_b   1.000
_cell.length_c   1.000
_cell.angle_alpha   90.00
_cell.angle_beta   90.00
_cell.angle_gamma   90.00
#
_symmetry.space_group_name_H-M   'P 1'
#
loop_
_entity.id
_entity.type
_entity.pdbx_description
1 polymer ?
#
loop_
_entity_poly.entity_id
_entity_poly.type
_entity_poly.pdbx_seq_one_letter_code
_entity_poly.pdbx_strand_id
1 'polypeptide(L)'
;GRAAPICRISGMQAGPDCPTSTEWFLPGTSAGERCTWHREGALALPAAFQEWAAGIRVAAAAGERSPSRAAGDSVRAGFRITSPAMGDRFRFVPGVDHRYATIALRAAGAPAAEAVVWSVDGRPVVGGRLPLTPGRHRIRAVAGTRSDEVVVEVVGPFPEGRRR
;
A
#
# COMPACT_ATOMS: atom_id res chain seq x y z
N GLY A 1 17.85 -9.51 23.40
CA GLY A 1 17.58 -8.07 23.19
C GLY A 1 16.75 -7.52 24.31
N ARG A 2 16.62 -6.19 24.44
CA ARG A 2 15.77 -5.53 25.44
C ARG A 2 14.64 -4.79 24.75
N ALA A 3 13.43 -4.89 25.27
CA ALA A 3 12.30 -4.08 24.81
C ALA A 3 12.31 -2.71 25.52
N ALA A 4 12.06 -1.63 24.78
CA ALA A 4 11.92 -0.28 25.35
C ALA A 4 10.90 0.57 24.57
N PRO A 5 10.25 1.55 25.23
CA PRO A 5 9.32 2.46 24.58
C PRO A 5 10.06 3.53 23.75
N ILE A 6 9.66 3.66 22.49
CA ILE A 6 10.13 4.69 21.56
C ILE A 6 8.98 5.59 21.11
N CYS A 7 9.30 6.81 20.68
CA CYS A 7 8.35 7.71 20.05
C CYS A 7 8.06 7.26 18.62
N ARG A 8 6.78 7.07 18.29
CA ARG A 8 6.34 6.61 16.96
C ARG A 8 6.69 7.55 15.81
N ILE A 9 6.99 8.82 16.09
CA ILE A 9 7.29 9.83 15.07
C ILE A 9 8.79 10.01 14.90
N SER A 10 9.55 10.15 15.99
CA SER A 10 10.98 10.45 15.92
C SER A 10 11.90 9.23 16.01
N GLY A 11 11.40 8.08 16.48
CA GLY A 11 12.20 6.88 16.78
C GLY A 11 13.09 7.01 18.03
N MET A 12 13.09 8.16 18.69
CA MET A 12 13.84 8.42 19.93
C MET A 12 13.19 7.75 21.14
N GLN A 13 13.88 7.70 22.29
CA GLN A 13 13.28 7.20 23.53
C GLN A 13 12.05 8.04 23.90
N ALA A 14 10.91 7.39 24.15
CA ALA A 14 9.66 8.10 24.40
C ALA A 14 9.72 8.98 25.66
N GLY A 15 9.21 10.20 25.55
CA GLY A 15 8.83 11.05 26.68
C GLY A 15 7.37 10.84 27.10
N PRO A 16 6.91 11.51 28.18
CA PRO A 16 5.54 11.37 28.68
C PRO A 16 4.46 11.73 27.66
N ASP A 17 4.70 12.75 26.84
CA ASP A 17 3.74 13.27 25.85
C ASP A 17 3.85 12.57 24.49
N CYS A 18 4.72 11.58 24.37
CA CYS A 18 4.97 10.92 23.09
C CYS A 18 3.88 9.87 22.80
N PRO A 19 3.39 9.79 21.55
CA PRO A 19 2.75 8.57 21.08
C PRO A 19 3.79 7.44 21.06
N THR A 20 3.56 6.37 21.82
CA THR A 20 4.57 5.33 22.06
C THR A 20 4.37 4.05 21.23
N SER A 21 5.47 3.38 20.93
CA SER A 21 5.52 1.98 20.49
C SER A 21 6.66 1.25 21.21
N THR A 22 6.58 -0.07 21.30
CA THR A 22 7.65 -0.89 21.88
C THR A 22 8.59 -1.37 20.78
N GLU A 23 9.89 -1.08 20.90
CA GLU A 23 10.93 -1.60 20.02
C GLU A 23 11.82 -2.61 20.75
N TRP A 24 12.22 -3.66 20.05
CA TRP A 24 13.14 -4.69 20.52
C TRP A 24 14.54 -4.41 20.01
N PHE A 25 15.45 -4.05 20.92
CA PHE A 25 16.83 -3.71 20.59
C PHE A 25 17.72 -4.96 20.61
N LEU A 26 18.66 -5.05 19.66
CA LEU A 26 19.71 -6.06 19.64
C LEU A 26 20.63 -5.91 20.86
N PRO A 27 21.30 -6.98 21.33
CA PRO A 27 22.29 -6.87 22.40
C PRO A 27 23.35 -5.80 22.08
N GLY A 28 23.66 -4.93 23.06
CA GLY A 28 24.60 -3.81 22.87
C GLY A 28 24.01 -2.55 22.23
N THR A 29 22.73 -2.57 21.83
CA THR A 29 22.00 -1.40 21.31
C THR A 29 20.90 -0.98 22.28
N SER A 30 20.54 0.30 22.25
CA SER A 30 19.46 0.87 23.05
C SER A 30 18.74 1.97 22.28
N ALA A 31 17.57 2.35 22.77
CA ALA A 31 16.94 3.59 22.34
C ALA A 31 17.93 4.75 22.53
N GLY A 32 17.91 5.69 21.58
CA GLY A 32 18.73 6.90 21.63
C GLY A 32 18.29 7.87 22.73
N GLU A 33 18.64 9.14 22.56
CA GLU A 33 18.24 10.21 23.47
C GLU A 33 16.71 10.32 23.64
N ARG A 34 16.28 11.00 24.71
CA ARG A 34 14.86 11.27 24.95
C ARG A 34 14.29 12.15 23.83
N CYS A 35 13.10 11.81 23.37
CA CYS A 35 12.40 12.53 22.32
C CYS A 35 12.26 14.01 22.66
N THR A 36 12.76 14.86 21.76
CA THR A 36 12.68 16.32 21.83
C THR A 36 11.62 16.91 20.90
N TRP A 37 10.97 16.06 20.09
CA TRP A 37 9.99 16.46 19.09
C TRP A 37 8.61 16.74 19.69
N HIS A 38 8.22 16.08 20.78
CA HIS A 38 6.95 16.36 21.45
C HIS A 38 7.20 17.30 22.61
N ARG A 39 6.58 18.48 22.58
CA ARG A 39 6.65 19.49 23.65
C ARG A 39 5.27 20.08 23.84
N GLU A 40 4.76 20.05 25.06
CA GLU A 40 3.49 20.72 25.43
C GLU A 40 2.31 20.30 24.53
N GLY A 41 2.23 19.02 24.19
CA GLY A 41 1.19 18.48 23.30
C GLY A 41 1.34 18.83 21.81
N ALA A 42 2.40 19.54 21.42
CA ALA A 42 2.69 19.91 20.04
C ALA A 42 3.93 19.20 19.48
N LEU A 43 3.99 19.11 18.15
CA LEU A 43 5.14 18.55 17.43
C LEU A 43 6.14 19.66 17.05
N ALA A 44 7.21 19.80 17.83
CA ALA A 44 8.37 20.63 17.59
C ALA A 44 9.35 19.91 16.64
N LEU A 45 9.11 20.03 15.33
CA LEU A 45 9.99 19.45 14.32
C LEU A 45 11.40 20.08 14.36
N PRO A 46 12.48 19.31 14.14
CA PRO A 46 13.82 19.84 13.98
C PRO A 46 13.93 20.87 12.84
N ALA A 47 14.93 21.75 12.93
CA ALA A 47 15.15 22.84 11.97
C ALA A 47 15.15 22.37 10.51
N ALA A 48 15.77 21.22 10.22
CA ALA A 48 15.82 20.62 8.89
C ALA A 48 14.45 20.32 8.27
N PHE A 49 13.39 20.22 9.07
CA PHE A 49 12.03 19.94 8.61
C PHE A 49 11.09 21.15 8.69
N GLN A 50 11.57 22.31 9.13
CA GLN A 50 10.72 23.50 9.30
C GLN A 50 10.22 24.04 7.95
N GLU A 51 11.06 24.05 6.92
CA GLU A 51 10.65 24.46 5.57
C GLU A 51 9.58 23.55 4.98
N TRP A 52 9.77 22.24 5.11
CA TRP A 52 8.75 21.25 4.72
C TRP A 52 7.44 21.43 5.49
N ALA A 53 7.51 21.65 6.80
CA ALA A 53 6.34 21.89 7.64
C ALA A 53 5.61 23.18 7.24
N ALA A 54 6.35 24.24 6.89
CA ALA A 54 5.77 25.47 6.35
C ALA A 54 5.05 25.19 5.01
N GLY A 55 5.66 24.41 4.12
CA GLY A 55 5.04 23.99 2.86
C GLY A 55 3.71 23.25 3.05
N ILE A 56 3.65 22.30 4.00
CA ILE A 56 2.39 21.60 4.33
C ILE A 56 1.33 22.56 4.86
N ARG A 57 1.69 23.52 5.72
CA ARG A 57 0.74 24.50 6.25
C ARG A 57 0.17 25.38 5.14
N VAL A 58 1.02 25.83 4.21
CA VAL A 58 0.60 26.63 3.05
C VAL A 58 -0.32 25.81 2.15
N ALA A 59 0.06 24.58 1.81
CA ALA A 59 -0.77 23.67 1.01
C ALA A 59 -2.13 23.40 1.67
N ALA A 60 -2.15 23.16 2.99
CA ALA A 60 -3.38 22.95 3.75
C ALA A 60 -4.28 24.20 3.73
N ALA A 61 -3.71 25.40 3.93
CA ALA A 61 -4.44 26.66 3.87
C ALA A 61 -4.97 26.97 2.45
N ALA A 62 -4.24 26.58 1.41
CA ALA A 62 -4.65 26.70 0.02
C ALA A 62 -5.67 25.64 -0.42
N GLY A 63 -6.03 24.69 0.46
CA GLY A 63 -6.93 23.58 0.12
C GLY A 63 -6.32 22.56 -0.84
N GLU A 64 -5.01 22.57 -1.01
CA GLU A 64 -4.28 21.57 -1.79
C GLU A 64 -4.37 20.23 -1.08
N ARG A 65 -5.14 19.31 -1.66
CA ARG A 65 -5.28 17.96 -1.13
C ARG A 65 -4.05 17.15 -1.49
N SER A 66 -3.39 16.60 -0.47
CA SER A 66 -2.37 15.58 -0.66
C SER A 66 -2.94 14.43 -1.52
N PRO A 67 -2.19 13.92 -2.52
CA PRO A 67 -2.59 12.75 -3.29
C PRO A 67 -2.61 11.47 -2.43
N SER A 68 -2.10 11.53 -1.19
CA SER A 68 -2.34 10.51 -0.18
C SER A 68 -3.82 10.55 0.18
N ARG A 69 -4.58 9.70 -0.53
CA ARG A 69 -6.01 9.51 -0.36
C ARG A 69 -6.35 9.47 1.13
N ALA A 70 -7.21 10.39 1.55
CA ALA A 70 -8.10 10.06 2.65
C ALA A 70 -8.75 8.71 2.31
N ALA A 71 -8.73 7.75 3.24
CA ALA A 71 -9.79 6.76 3.33
C ALA A 71 -11.09 7.51 3.71
N GLY A 72 -11.51 8.42 2.84
CA GLY A 72 -12.68 9.24 2.96
C GLY A 72 -13.70 8.65 2.02
N ASP A 73 -14.43 7.67 2.55
CA ASP A 73 -15.89 7.56 2.59
C ASP A 73 -16.75 8.25 1.51
N SER A 74 -16.22 8.37 0.31
CA SER A 74 -16.95 8.63 -0.92
C SER A 74 -16.77 7.40 -1.80
N VAL A 75 -17.23 6.27 -1.26
CA VAL A 75 -17.51 5.09 -2.07
C VAL A 75 -18.55 5.55 -3.09
N ARG A 76 -18.14 5.66 -4.37
CA ARG A 76 -19.08 5.46 -5.48
C ARG A 76 -19.78 4.14 -5.15
N ALA A 77 -21.07 4.19 -4.83
CA ALA A 77 -21.88 3.08 -4.32
C ALA A 77 -22.13 1.98 -5.37
N GLY A 78 -21.07 1.54 -6.03
CA GLY A 78 -21.08 0.52 -7.08
C GLY A 78 -20.05 -0.56 -6.77
N PHE A 79 -20.41 -1.79 -7.12
CA PHE A 79 -19.47 -2.89 -7.13
C PHE A 79 -18.31 -2.59 -8.09
N ARG A 80 -17.08 -2.67 -7.61
CA ARG A 80 -15.88 -2.32 -8.39
C ARG A 80 -14.67 -3.15 -8.01
N ILE A 81 -13.79 -3.38 -8.98
CA ILE A 81 -12.45 -3.91 -8.75
C ILE A 81 -11.61 -2.80 -8.10
N THR A 82 -10.97 -3.13 -6.99
CA THR A 82 -10.05 -2.26 -6.24
C THR A 82 -8.59 -2.66 -6.43
N SER A 83 -8.33 -3.88 -6.87
CA SER A 83 -7.02 -4.34 -7.32
C SER A 83 -7.19 -5.50 -8.30
N PRO A 84 -6.46 -5.50 -9.42
CA PRO A 84 -5.64 -4.39 -9.92
C PRO A 84 -6.49 -3.23 -10.45
N ALA A 85 -5.90 -2.06 -10.66
CA ALA A 85 -6.56 -0.92 -11.29
C ALA A 85 -6.46 -0.98 -12.83
N MET A 86 -7.36 -0.28 -13.51
CA MET A 86 -7.31 -0.14 -14.97
C MET A 86 -5.97 0.48 -15.40
N GLY A 87 -5.27 -0.20 -16.29
CA GLY A 87 -3.98 0.23 -16.84
C GLY A 87 -2.75 -0.13 -16.00
N ASP A 88 -2.92 -0.84 -14.88
CA ASP A 88 -1.79 -1.26 -14.06
C ASP A 88 -0.81 -2.11 -14.86
N ARG A 89 0.49 -1.90 -14.57
CA ARG A 89 1.62 -2.58 -15.19
C ARG A 89 2.39 -3.38 -14.15
N PHE A 90 2.44 -4.70 -14.31
CA PHE A 90 3.14 -5.61 -13.41
C PHE A 90 4.43 -6.11 -14.05
N ARG A 91 5.47 -6.33 -13.22
CA ARG A 91 6.76 -6.89 -13.64
C ARG A 91 7.18 -7.99 -12.68
N PHE A 92 8.01 -8.90 -13.16
CA PHE A 92 8.66 -9.90 -12.31
C PHE A 92 9.76 -9.26 -11.48
N VAL A 93 9.84 -9.63 -10.20
CA VAL A 93 10.91 -9.17 -9.31
C VAL A 93 12.16 -10.01 -9.61
N PRO A 94 13.32 -9.39 -9.93
CA PRO A 94 14.56 -10.13 -10.15
C PRO A 94 14.93 -10.99 -8.93
N GLY A 95 15.36 -12.23 -9.18
CA GLY A 95 15.75 -13.17 -8.13
C GLY A 95 14.60 -13.83 -7.36
N VAL A 96 13.34 -13.47 -7.65
CA VAL A 96 12.17 -14.20 -7.15
C VAL A 96 11.70 -15.16 -8.22
N ASP A 97 11.54 -16.43 -7.84
CA ASP A 97 11.02 -17.46 -8.72
C ASP A 97 9.60 -17.10 -9.20
N HIS A 98 9.44 -17.05 -10.52
CA HIS A 98 8.23 -16.56 -11.18
C HIS A 98 6.96 -17.33 -10.82
N ARG A 99 7.07 -18.57 -10.33
CA ARG A 99 5.92 -19.41 -9.97
C ARG A 99 5.20 -18.90 -8.74
N TYR A 100 5.86 -18.06 -7.94
CA TYR A 100 5.28 -17.43 -6.76
C TYR A 100 4.73 -16.03 -7.05
N ALA A 101 4.98 -15.48 -8.24
CA ALA A 101 4.51 -14.17 -8.63
C ALA A 101 3.00 -14.22 -8.91
N THR A 102 2.19 -13.61 -8.04
CA THR A 102 0.73 -13.52 -8.20
C THR A 102 0.21 -12.10 -7.97
N ILE A 103 -0.85 -11.75 -8.70
CA ILE A 103 -1.64 -10.52 -8.50
C ILE A 103 -2.83 -10.85 -7.61
N ALA A 104 -3.02 -10.06 -6.55
CA ALA A 104 -4.24 -10.15 -5.73
C ALA A 104 -5.42 -9.49 -6.46
N LEU A 105 -6.50 -10.25 -6.63
CA LEU A 105 -7.76 -9.77 -7.16
C LEU A 105 -8.65 -9.33 -5.99
N ARG A 106 -9.10 -8.08 -6.01
CA ARG A 106 -9.92 -7.49 -4.95
C ARG A 106 -11.03 -6.67 -5.54
N ALA A 107 -12.22 -6.78 -4.96
CA ALA A 107 -13.39 -5.99 -5.29
C ALA A 107 -14.05 -5.46 -4.02
N ALA A 108 -14.78 -4.36 -4.15
CA ALA A 108 -15.58 -3.75 -3.09
C ALA A 108 -17.01 -3.55 -3.59
N GLY A 109 -17.96 -3.38 -2.67
CA GLY A 109 -19.38 -3.14 -2.99
C GLY A 109 -20.21 -4.39 -3.30
N ALA A 110 -19.67 -5.59 -3.06
CA ALA A 110 -20.43 -6.84 -3.05
C ALA A 110 -21.09 -7.04 -1.67
N PRO A 111 -22.36 -7.44 -1.58
CA PRO A 111 -22.99 -7.85 -0.33
C PRO A 111 -22.32 -9.12 0.19
N ALA A 112 -22.29 -9.29 1.52
CA ALA A 112 -21.67 -10.45 2.15
C ALA A 112 -22.27 -11.81 1.68
N ALA A 113 -23.52 -11.82 1.24
CA ALA A 113 -24.20 -13.02 0.74
C ALA A 113 -23.82 -13.41 -0.70
N GLU A 114 -23.14 -12.55 -1.47
CA GLU A 114 -22.79 -12.81 -2.86
C GLU A 114 -21.28 -12.99 -3.01
N ALA A 115 -20.88 -14.22 -3.35
CA ALA A 115 -19.49 -14.51 -3.65
C ALA A 115 -19.05 -13.81 -4.95
N VAL A 116 -17.87 -13.20 -4.91
CA VAL A 116 -17.27 -12.59 -6.11
C VAL A 116 -16.64 -13.68 -6.97
N VAL A 117 -17.16 -13.83 -8.19
CA VAL A 117 -16.62 -14.74 -9.21
C VAL A 117 -15.66 -13.97 -10.11
N TRP A 118 -14.44 -14.48 -10.24
CA TRP A 118 -13.38 -13.87 -11.04
C TRP A 118 -13.16 -14.63 -12.35
N SER A 119 -12.93 -13.87 -13.42
CA SER A 119 -12.38 -14.43 -14.66
C SER A 119 -11.29 -13.54 -15.24
N VAL A 120 -10.34 -14.18 -15.92
CA VAL A 120 -9.22 -13.53 -16.60
C VAL A 120 -9.18 -14.06 -18.03
N ASP A 121 -9.30 -13.16 -19.00
CA ASP A 121 -9.42 -13.50 -20.43
C ASP A 121 -10.53 -14.52 -20.70
N GLY A 122 -11.63 -14.41 -19.95
CA GLY A 122 -12.78 -15.31 -20.02
C GLY A 122 -12.63 -16.63 -19.25
N ARG A 123 -11.47 -16.93 -18.67
CA ARG A 123 -11.23 -18.15 -17.89
C ARG A 123 -11.45 -17.92 -16.40
N PRO A 124 -12.19 -18.79 -15.70
CA PRO A 124 -12.44 -18.63 -14.27
C PRO A 124 -11.15 -18.73 -13.45
N VAL A 125 -11.03 -17.91 -12.40
CA VAL A 125 -9.91 -17.92 -11.45
C VAL A 125 -10.42 -18.20 -10.04
N VAL A 126 -9.83 -19.21 -9.38
CA VAL A 126 -10.17 -19.61 -8.02
C VAL A 126 -9.28 -18.86 -7.02
N GLY A 127 -9.85 -18.46 -5.88
CA GLY A 127 -9.09 -17.92 -4.74
C GLY A 127 -8.60 -16.48 -4.90
N GLY A 128 -9.03 -15.76 -5.93
CA GLY A 128 -8.73 -14.33 -6.10
C GLY A 128 -7.24 -14.04 -6.31
N ARG A 129 -6.48 -15.00 -6.84
CA ARG A 129 -5.05 -14.85 -7.15
C ARG A 129 -4.80 -15.22 -8.60
N LEU A 130 -4.22 -14.29 -9.35
CA LEU A 130 -3.83 -14.49 -10.74
C LEU A 130 -2.32 -14.71 -10.81
N PRO A 131 -1.83 -15.87 -11.29
CA PRO A 131 -0.41 -16.03 -11.64
C PRO A 131 0.03 -15.00 -12.68
N LEU A 132 1.20 -14.37 -12.49
CA LEU A 132 1.74 -13.44 -13.47
C LEU A 132 2.11 -14.21 -14.75
N THR A 133 1.31 -14.02 -15.79
CA THR A 133 1.60 -14.47 -17.15
C THR A 133 1.92 -13.25 -17.98
N PRO A 134 2.97 -13.21 -18.81
CA PRO A 134 3.24 -12.06 -19.67
C PRO A 134 2.10 -11.80 -20.65
N GLY A 135 1.76 -10.53 -20.85
CA GLY A 135 0.76 -10.10 -21.81
C GLY A 135 -0.26 -9.11 -21.24
N ARG A 136 -1.21 -8.75 -22.10
CA ARG A 136 -2.35 -7.89 -21.73
C ARG A 136 -3.50 -8.79 -21.29
N HIS A 137 -4.00 -8.55 -20.09
CA HIS A 137 -5.04 -9.38 -19.47
C HIS A 137 -6.27 -8.56 -19.13
N ARG A 138 -7.44 -9.11 -19.47
CA ARG A 138 -8.74 -8.57 -19.11
C ARG A 138 -9.29 -9.31 -17.90
N ILE A 139 -9.43 -8.61 -16.79
CA ILE A 139 -9.86 -9.16 -15.50
C ILE A 139 -11.28 -8.69 -15.23
N ARG A 140 -12.19 -9.63 -15.02
CA ARG A 140 -13.60 -9.37 -14.74
C ARG A 140 -13.99 -9.94 -13.38
N ALA A 141 -14.77 -9.17 -12.64
CA ALA A 141 -15.40 -9.58 -11.38
C ALA A 141 -16.92 -9.55 -11.55
N VAL A 142 -17.62 -10.52 -10.97
CA VAL A 142 -19.08 -10.60 -10.95
C VAL A 142 -19.56 -10.91 -9.54
N ALA A 143 -20.56 -10.18 -9.06
CA ALA A 143 -21.30 -10.43 -7.82
C ALA A 143 -22.80 -10.27 -8.09
N GLY A 144 -23.52 -11.40 -8.19
CA GLY A 144 -24.92 -11.42 -8.59
C GLY A 144 -25.12 -10.79 -9.97
N THR A 145 -25.91 -9.72 -10.05
CA THR A 145 -26.16 -8.96 -11.29
C THR A 145 -25.12 -7.86 -11.57
N ARG A 146 -24.18 -7.65 -10.66
CA ARG A 146 -23.15 -6.59 -10.78
C ARG A 146 -21.88 -7.16 -11.37
N SER A 147 -21.20 -6.35 -12.18
CA SER A 147 -19.88 -6.70 -12.67
C SER A 147 -19.02 -5.46 -12.87
N ASP A 148 -17.71 -5.66 -12.80
CA ASP A 148 -16.71 -4.67 -13.16
C ASP A 148 -15.55 -5.35 -13.91
N GLU A 149 -14.84 -4.59 -14.73
CA GLU A 149 -13.78 -5.08 -15.61
C GLU A 149 -12.62 -4.10 -15.69
N VAL A 150 -11.40 -4.62 -15.59
CA VAL A 150 -10.17 -3.85 -15.76
C VAL A 150 -9.24 -4.55 -16.74
N VAL A 151 -8.38 -3.77 -17.39
CA VAL A 151 -7.33 -4.30 -18.25
C VAL A 151 -5.98 -3.93 -17.64
N VAL A 152 -5.10 -4.92 -17.57
CA VAL A 152 -3.73 -4.77 -17.05
C VAL A 152 -2.72 -5.31 -18.04
N GLU A 153 -1.46 -4.95 -17.84
CA GLU A 153 -0.33 -5.45 -18.61
C GLU A 153 0.69 -6.08 -17.67
N VAL A 154 1.07 -7.31 -17.94
CA VAL A 154 2.19 -7.98 -17.30
C VAL A 154 3.36 -7.93 -18.28
N VAL A 155 4.36 -7.14 -17.95
CA VAL A 155 5.60 -7.06 -18.74
C VAL A 155 6.42 -8.30 -18.40
N GLY A 156 6.66 -9.12 -19.41
CA GLY A 156 7.41 -10.36 -19.26
C GLY A 156 8.82 -10.14 -18.72
N PRO A 157 9.45 -11.17 -18.13
CA PRO A 157 10.89 -11.17 -17.99
C PRO A 157 11.48 -11.18 -19.41
N PHE A 158 12.59 -10.49 -19.60
CA PHE A 158 13.37 -10.58 -20.83
C PHE A 158 13.58 -12.07 -21.19
N PRO A 159 13.54 -12.46 -22.47
CA PRO A 159 13.85 -13.83 -22.85
C PRO A 159 15.28 -14.14 -22.40
N GLU A 160 15.45 -15.13 -21.52
CA GLU A 160 16.74 -15.79 -21.31
C GLU A 160 17.12 -16.47 -22.63
N GLY A 161 18.01 -15.83 -23.41
CA GLY A 161 18.57 -16.45 -24.61
C GLY A 161 18.72 -15.54 -25.82
N ARG A 162 19.72 -14.65 -25.77
CA ARG A 162 20.62 -14.49 -26.92
C ARG A 162 22.06 -14.55 -26.40
N ARG A 163 22.60 -15.77 -26.29
CA ARG A 163 24.03 -15.97 -26.54
C ARG A 163 24.19 -15.94 -28.06
N ARG A 164 24.76 -14.85 -28.58
CA ARG A 164 25.61 -14.83 -29.77
C ARG A 164 26.71 -13.82 -29.51
#